data_AF-A0A975A310-F1
#
_entry.id   AF-A0A975A310-F1
#
_cell.length_a   1.000
_cell.length_b   1.000
_cell.length_c   1.000
_cell.angle_alpha   90.00
_cell.angle_beta   90.00
_cell.angle_gamma   90.00
#
_symmetry.space_group_name_H-M   'P 1'
#
loop_
_entity.id
_entity.type
_entity.pdbx_description
1 polymer ?
#
loop_
_entity_poly.entity_id
_entity_poly.type
_entity_poly.pdbx_seq_one_letter_code
_entity_poly.pdbx_strand_id
1 'polypeptide(L)'
;MYGILSNIDFFKAEYKENIEGTLYKSHWISETMYWSFFFLSYLACILFWLFRIQIKSIYQNKETILKMQKNTFWSLFGWILLISIIGRMILVTMAGMDSESGERLWEIFPFHFCRLMLLIIAISLIFKKTQWAKYYTFPTFITVTIAVFGKGFHKYSGPDNFWWWDYVIAHIFLLIVSTFLYVLLNDSYKFKDKLITILAFVIIAIIMFVINWILFDYGKPGWQSNYFYLGKDKVNEFSGDGIFKLLSWPYHILTWIVVSFIFMSITIYVCALGSKVYILKNLENKYRLSIKKSDFWYEYKKSFSELFSKRTNNIKKDK
;
A
#
# COMPACT_ATOMS: atom_id res chain seq x y z
N MET A 1 29.72 -3.92 28.32
CA MET A 1 30.04 -3.34 27.00
C MET A 1 30.36 -4.47 26.00
N TYR A 2 29.37 -5.34 25.79
CA TYR A 2 29.27 -6.37 24.75
C TYR A 2 27.93 -6.00 24.08
N GLY A 3 27.90 -5.10 23.10
CA GLY A 3 28.27 -5.33 21.70
C GLY A 3 27.00 -5.74 20.94
N ILE A 4 26.04 -4.82 20.70
CA ILE A 4 25.83 -4.08 19.41
C ILE A 4 25.67 -4.99 18.16
N LEU A 5 25.64 -6.32 18.28
CA LEU A 5 25.57 -7.25 17.15
C LEU A 5 24.26 -8.04 17.00
N SER A 6 23.21 -7.81 17.82
CA SER A 6 22.03 -8.68 17.79
C SER A 6 20.90 -8.30 16.83
N ASN A 7 21.08 -7.32 15.93
CA ASN A 7 20.05 -6.94 14.93
C ASN A 7 20.53 -7.02 13.47
N ILE A 8 21.74 -7.55 13.24
CA ILE A 8 22.30 -7.76 11.89
C ILE A 8 22.14 -9.23 11.44
N ASP A 9 21.90 -10.15 12.36
CA ASP A 9 21.82 -11.59 12.05
C ASP A 9 20.48 -12.06 11.50
N PHE A 10 19.40 -11.27 11.62
CA PHE A 10 18.07 -11.66 11.13
C PHE A 10 18.05 -11.84 9.59
N PHE A 11 18.61 -10.87 8.84
CA PHE A 11 18.77 -11.01 7.39
C PHE A 11 20.01 -11.84 7.00
N LYS A 12 21.08 -11.89 7.81
CA LYS A 12 22.27 -12.70 7.47
C LYS A 12 22.05 -14.20 7.67
N ALA A 13 21.17 -14.61 8.58
CA ALA A 13 20.84 -16.02 8.79
C ALA A 13 19.82 -16.53 7.76
N GLU A 14 18.84 -15.70 7.39
CA GLU A 14 17.81 -16.00 6.39
C GLU A 14 18.33 -15.88 4.94
N TYR A 15 19.43 -15.13 4.75
CA TYR A 15 20.21 -15.04 3.51
C TYR A 15 21.67 -15.44 3.76
N LYS A 16 21.90 -16.56 4.45
CA LYS A 16 23.19 -17.25 4.34
C LYS A 16 23.42 -17.51 2.85
N GLU A 17 24.37 -16.78 2.27
CA GLU A 17 24.91 -16.94 0.92
C GLU A 17 24.02 -17.77 -0.02
N ASN A 18 23.12 -17.07 -0.74
CA ASN A 18 22.20 -17.59 -1.76
C ASN A 18 20.91 -18.21 -1.21
N ILE A 19 19.76 -17.61 -1.57
CA ILE A 19 18.55 -18.43 -1.73
C ILE A 19 18.91 -19.45 -2.81
N GLU A 20 18.73 -20.75 -2.57
CA GLU A 20 18.95 -21.77 -3.60
C GLU A 20 18.24 -21.32 -4.91
N GLY A 21 19.02 -21.17 -5.99
CA GLY A 21 18.54 -20.69 -7.28
C GLY A 21 18.95 -19.28 -7.70
N THR A 22 19.60 -18.46 -6.86
CA THR A 22 20.26 -17.22 -7.36
C THR A 22 21.58 -17.55 -8.05
N LEU A 23 21.56 -17.63 -9.37
CA LEU A 23 22.71 -17.74 -10.27
C LEU A 23 23.46 -16.40 -10.43
N TYR A 24 22.79 -15.26 -10.25
CA TYR A 24 23.34 -13.92 -10.52
C TYR A 24 23.79 -13.20 -9.25
N LYS A 25 25.10 -13.21 -8.99
CA LYS A 25 25.76 -12.45 -7.90
C LYS A 25 25.95 -10.96 -8.20
N SER A 26 25.53 -10.49 -9.38
CA SER A 26 25.77 -9.10 -9.79
C SER A 26 24.80 -8.14 -9.10
N HIS A 27 25.21 -7.66 -7.92
CA HIS A 27 24.44 -6.70 -7.11
C HIS A 27 23.96 -5.49 -7.92
N TRP A 28 24.78 -4.98 -8.84
CA TRP A 28 24.44 -3.78 -9.62
C TRP A 28 23.31 -4.02 -10.63
N ILE A 29 23.17 -5.23 -11.20
CA ILE A 29 22.08 -5.53 -12.14
C ILE A 29 20.74 -5.58 -11.38
N SER A 30 20.69 -6.31 -10.25
CA SER A 30 19.48 -6.39 -9.43
C SER A 30 19.03 -5.01 -8.96
N GLU A 31 19.96 -4.21 -8.45
CA GLU A 31 19.70 -2.86 -7.99
C GLU A 31 19.24 -1.93 -9.13
N THR A 32 19.91 -1.97 -10.29
CA THR A 32 19.53 -1.16 -11.45
C THR A 32 18.14 -1.53 -11.95
N MET A 33 17.83 -2.81 -12.08
CA MET A 33 16.51 -3.27 -12.51
C MET A 33 15.43 -2.86 -11.51
N TYR A 34 15.67 -3.08 -10.21
CA TYR A 34 14.76 -2.71 -9.14
C TYR A 34 14.39 -1.22 -9.21
N TRP A 35 15.40 -0.35 -9.23
CA TRP A 35 15.16 1.10 -9.28
C TRP A 35 14.55 1.56 -10.59
N SER A 36 14.94 0.94 -11.72
CA SER A 36 14.34 1.26 -13.02
C SER A 36 12.85 0.95 -13.03
N PHE A 37 12.44 -0.22 -12.55
CA PHE A 37 11.03 -0.60 -12.49
C PHE A 37 10.20 0.32 -11.58
N PHE A 38 10.72 0.65 -10.39
CA PHE A 38 10.02 1.56 -9.49
C PHE A 38 9.98 2.99 -10.03
N PHE A 39 11.08 3.49 -10.60
CA PHE A 39 11.12 4.79 -11.26
C PHE A 39 10.07 4.90 -12.37
N LEU A 40 9.99 3.91 -13.26
CA LEU A 40 8.99 3.86 -14.33
C LEU A 40 7.56 3.81 -13.76
N SER A 41 7.36 3.10 -12.65
CA SER A 41 6.04 2.99 -12.01
C SER A 41 5.60 4.30 -11.36
N TYR A 42 6.52 5.03 -10.71
CA TYR A 42 6.26 6.38 -10.21
C TYR A 42 6.00 7.36 -11.35
N LEU A 43 6.77 7.29 -12.44
CA LEU A 43 6.54 8.08 -13.63
C LEU A 43 5.14 7.81 -14.21
N ALA A 44 4.72 6.55 -14.31
CA ALA A 44 3.37 6.18 -14.73
C ALA A 44 2.28 6.79 -13.82
N CYS A 45 2.49 6.76 -12.49
CA CYS A 45 1.56 7.37 -11.54
C CYS A 45 1.46 8.89 -11.70
N ILE A 46 2.60 9.57 -11.93
CA ILE A 46 2.63 11.01 -12.24
C ILE A 46 1.89 11.28 -13.55
N LEU A 47 2.11 10.47 -14.59
CA LEU A 47 1.41 10.62 -15.86
C LEU A 47 -0.11 10.40 -15.71
N PHE A 48 -0.54 9.36 -15.00
CA PHE A 48 -1.96 9.16 -14.68
C PHE A 48 -2.54 10.37 -13.97
N TRP A 49 -1.81 10.94 -13.02
CA TRP A 49 -2.24 12.12 -12.30
C TRP A 49 -2.36 13.34 -13.23
N LEU A 50 -1.35 13.62 -14.07
CA LEU A 50 -1.34 14.76 -14.98
C LEU A 50 -2.45 14.66 -16.04
N PHE A 51 -2.73 13.46 -16.54
CA PHE A 51 -3.75 13.18 -17.56
C PHE A 51 -5.11 12.76 -16.97
N ARG A 52 -5.33 12.93 -15.66
CA ARG A 52 -6.53 12.44 -14.96
C ARG A 52 -7.85 12.89 -15.60
N ILE A 53 -7.91 14.11 -16.12
CA ILE A 53 -9.13 14.66 -16.74
C ILE A 53 -9.45 13.93 -18.04
N GLN A 54 -8.44 13.67 -18.89
CA GLN A 54 -8.62 12.96 -20.15
C GLN A 54 -8.94 11.50 -19.91
N ILE A 55 -8.18 10.85 -19.01
CA ILE A 55 -8.39 9.45 -18.64
C ILE A 55 -9.83 9.25 -18.19
N LYS A 56 -10.31 10.11 -17.28
CA LYS A 56 -11.68 10.04 -16.77
C LYS A 56 -12.72 10.33 -17.85
N SER A 57 -12.54 11.37 -18.67
CA SER A 57 -13.47 11.71 -19.76
C SER A 57 -13.60 10.56 -20.78
N ILE A 58 -12.47 10.00 -21.22
CA ILE A 58 -12.45 8.84 -22.12
C ILE A 58 -13.14 7.65 -21.48
N TYR A 59 -12.86 7.38 -20.20
CA TYR A 59 -13.47 6.28 -19.48
C TYR A 59 -14.98 6.45 -19.32
N GLN A 60 -15.46 7.64 -19.00
CA GLN A 60 -16.89 7.93 -18.84
C GLN A 60 -17.65 7.75 -20.16
N ASN A 61 -17.07 8.20 -21.28
CA ASN A 61 -17.69 8.14 -22.60
C ASN A 61 -17.71 6.74 -23.23
N LYS A 62 -16.84 5.82 -22.79
CA LYS A 62 -16.88 4.43 -23.25
C LYS A 62 -18.02 3.69 -22.55
N GLU A 63 -18.83 2.92 -23.25
CA GLU A 63 -19.80 2.02 -22.62
C GLU A 63 -19.16 0.70 -22.17
N THR A 64 -18.17 0.23 -22.94
CA THR A 64 -17.50 -1.05 -22.73
C THR A 64 -15.97 -0.93 -22.67
N ILE A 65 -15.33 -1.89 -22.02
CA ILE A 65 -13.87 -2.06 -21.94
C ILE A 65 -13.58 -3.46 -22.49
N LEU A 66 -12.75 -3.56 -23.54
CA LEU A 66 -12.48 -4.82 -24.23
C LEU A 66 -13.78 -5.58 -24.63
N LYS A 67 -14.78 -4.85 -25.14
CA LYS A 67 -16.12 -5.37 -25.49
C LYS A 67 -16.95 -5.92 -24.31
N MET A 68 -16.51 -5.72 -23.07
CA MET A 68 -17.26 -6.10 -21.86
C MET A 68 -17.88 -4.87 -21.20
N GLN A 69 -19.02 -5.05 -20.52
CA GLN A 69 -19.53 -4.01 -19.63
C GLN A 69 -18.49 -3.67 -18.56
N LYS A 70 -18.36 -2.39 -18.20
CA LYS A 70 -17.36 -1.91 -17.22
C LYS A 70 -17.37 -2.71 -15.91
N ASN A 71 -18.55 -3.00 -15.40
CA ASN A 71 -18.73 -3.75 -14.15
C ASN A 71 -18.21 -5.19 -14.27
N THR A 72 -18.46 -5.84 -15.41
CA THR A 72 -17.97 -7.19 -15.70
C THR A 72 -16.46 -7.20 -15.86
N PHE A 73 -15.91 -6.23 -16.59
CA PHE A 73 -14.46 -6.08 -16.75
C PHE A 73 -13.75 -5.95 -15.40
N TRP A 74 -14.23 -5.05 -14.53
CA TRP A 74 -13.63 -4.86 -13.21
C TRP A 74 -13.79 -6.08 -12.31
N SER A 75 -14.96 -6.71 -12.31
CA SER A 75 -15.18 -7.93 -11.53
C SER A 75 -14.25 -9.07 -11.99
N LEU A 76 -14.06 -9.25 -13.30
CA LEU A 76 -13.14 -10.23 -13.85
C LEU A 76 -11.70 -9.94 -13.44
N PHE A 77 -11.27 -8.67 -13.53
CA PHE A 77 -9.94 -8.27 -13.07
C PHE A 77 -9.74 -8.54 -11.57
N GLY A 78 -10.76 -8.29 -10.74
CA GLY A 78 -10.73 -8.63 -9.32
C GLY A 78 -10.62 -10.13 -9.06
N TRP A 79 -11.33 -10.97 -9.82
CA TRP A 79 -11.21 -12.44 -9.72
C TRP A 79 -9.84 -12.95 -10.12
N ILE A 80 -9.26 -12.43 -11.21
CA ILE A 80 -7.90 -12.77 -11.63
C ILE A 80 -6.91 -12.44 -10.49
N LEU A 81 -7.03 -11.25 -9.90
CA LEU A 81 -6.18 -10.84 -8.77
C LEU A 81 -6.34 -11.77 -7.55
N LEU A 82 -7.57 -12.15 -7.20
CA LEU A 82 -7.82 -13.07 -6.09
C LEU A 82 -7.21 -14.46 -6.35
N ILE A 83 -7.36 -14.99 -7.57
CA ILE A 83 -6.74 -16.26 -7.97
C ILE A 83 -5.21 -16.16 -7.88
N SER A 84 -4.60 -15.06 -8.31
CA SER A 84 -3.15 -14.85 -8.15
C SER A 84 -2.70 -14.82 -6.69
N ILE A 85 -3.49 -14.22 -5.78
CA ILE A 85 -3.21 -14.24 -4.34
C ILE A 85 -3.25 -15.68 -3.82
N ILE A 86 -4.30 -16.43 -4.14
CA ILE A 86 -4.44 -17.84 -3.74
C ILE A 86 -3.30 -18.69 -4.31
N GLY A 87 -2.96 -18.49 -5.58
CA GLY A 87 -1.83 -19.16 -6.24
C GLY A 87 -0.51 -18.91 -5.50
N ARG A 88 -0.24 -17.66 -5.08
CA ARG A 88 0.92 -17.35 -4.24
C ARG A 88 0.87 -18.11 -2.91
N MET A 89 -0.28 -18.14 -2.22
CA MET A 89 -0.42 -18.87 -0.95
C MET A 89 -0.06 -20.35 -1.11
N ILE A 90 -0.54 -20.98 -2.19
CA ILE A 90 -0.22 -22.38 -2.54
C ILE A 90 1.27 -22.52 -2.81
N LEU A 91 1.87 -21.64 -3.63
CA LEU A 91 3.30 -21.68 -3.94
C LEU A 91 4.17 -21.54 -2.67
N VAL A 92 3.86 -20.59 -1.78
CA VAL A 92 4.60 -20.42 -0.52
C VAL A 92 4.48 -21.67 0.37
N THR A 93 3.29 -22.29 0.40
CA THR A 93 3.07 -23.52 1.17
C THR A 93 3.84 -24.70 0.57
N MET A 94 3.84 -24.84 -0.76
CA MET A 94 4.52 -25.93 -1.48
C MET A 94 6.04 -25.77 -1.51
N ALA A 95 6.53 -24.53 -1.53
CA ALA A 95 7.96 -24.24 -1.49
C ALA A 95 8.63 -24.72 -0.20
N GLY A 96 7.85 -25.27 0.75
CA GLY A 96 8.39 -25.99 1.89
C GLY A 96 9.27 -25.07 2.72
N MET A 97 8.76 -23.88 3.07
CA MET A 97 9.36 -23.09 4.14
C MET A 97 9.35 -23.97 5.39
N ASP A 98 10.44 -24.70 5.60
CA ASP A 98 10.44 -25.87 6.47
C ASP A 98 10.21 -25.40 7.91
N SER A 99 9.20 -25.98 8.55
CA SER A 99 8.79 -25.56 9.91
C SER A 99 9.91 -25.73 10.95
N GLU A 100 10.95 -26.50 10.63
CA GLU A 100 12.11 -26.77 11.48
C GLU A 100 13.16 -25.66 11.45
N SER A 101 13.30 -24.90 10.36
CA SER A 101 14.24 -23.76 10.28
C SER A 101 13.69 -22.50 10.98
N GLY A 102 12.42 -22.50 11.40
CA GLY A 102 11.77 -21.34 12.01
C GLY A 102 11.37 -20.27 11.00
N GLU A 103 11.25 -20.64 9.72
CA GLU A 103 10.86 -19.74 8.64
C GLU A 103 9.46 -19.15 8.82
N ARG A 104 9.24 -17.98 8.19
CA ARG A 104 8.09 -17.10 8.34
C ARG A 104 6.81 -17.68 7.71
N LEU A 105 6.32 -18.82 8.22
CA LEU A 105 5.06 -19.46 7.77
C LEU A 105 3.87 -18.50 7.78
N TRP A 106 3.90 -17.51 8.66
CA TRP A 106 2.89 -16.46 8.71
C TRP A 106 2.80 -15.61 7.43
N GLU A 107 3.83 -15.60 6.56
CA GLU A 107 3.78 -14.97 5.23
C GLU A 107 2.90 -15.73 4.22
N ILE A 108 2.44 -16.94 4.54
CA ILE A 108 1.45 -17.66 3.72
C ILE A 108 0.18 -16.81 3.59
N PHE A 109 -0.29 -16.21 4.70
CA PHE A 109 -1.49 -15.38 4.67
C PHE A 109 -1.19 -13.95 4.19
N PRO A 110 -2.08 -13.33 3.40
CA PRO A 110 -1.88 -11.99 2.86
C PRO A 110 -2.20 -10.89 3.90
N PHE A 111 -1.81 -11.07 5.16
CA PHE A 111 -2.08 -10.12 6.24
C PHE A 111 -0.99 -9.07 6.43
N HIS A 112 0.13 -9.21 5.74
CA HIS A 112 1.04 -8.08 5.52
C HIS A 112 0.34 -6.93 4.79
N PHE A 113 0.66 -5.68 5.13
CA PHE A 113 -0.05 -4.50 4.61
C PHE A 113 -0.23 -4.50 3.09
N CYS A 114 0.87 -4.59 2.34
CA CYS A 114 0.82 -4.57 0.88
C CYS A 114 -0.02 -5.73 0.32
N ARG A 115 0.13 -6.93 0.89
CA ARG A 115 -0.64 -8.12 0.48
C ARG A 115 -2.13 -7.99 0.83
N LEU A 116 -2.44 -7.40 1.98
CA LEU A 116 -3.81 -7.12 2.39
C LEU A 116 -4.45 -6.08 1.47
N MET A 117 -3.71 -5.07 1.02
CA MET A 117 -4.21 -4.10 0.04
C MET A 117 -4.54 -4.76 -1.31
N LEU A 118 -3.75 -5.75 -1.77
CA LEU A 118 -4.10 -6.54 -2.95
C LEU A 118 -5.45 -7.25 -2.76
N LEU A 119 -5.66 -7.86 -1.59
CA LEU A 119 -6.91 -8.53 -1.26
C LEU A 119 -8.09 -7.54 -1.21
N ILE A 120 -7.92 -6.37 -0.58
CA ILE A 120 -8.94 -5.32 -0.52
C ILE A 120 -9.28 -4.79 -1.93
N ILE A 121 -8.29 -4.62 -2.80
CA ILE A 121 -8.50 -4.24 -4.21
C ILE A 121 -9.29 -5.35 -4.92
N ALA A 122 -8.91 -6.61 -4.78
CA ALA A 122 -9.62 -7.72 -5.41
C ALA A 122 -11.10 -7.75 -4.98
N ILE A 123 -11.35 -7.68 -3.67
CA ILE A 123 -12.70 -7.65 -3.09
C ILE A 123 -13.49 -6.42 -3.60
N SER A 124 -12.89 -5.22 -3.60
CA SER A 124 -13.58 -4.01 -4.03
C SER A 124 -14.01 -4.08 -5.50
N LEU A 125 -13.19 -4.70 -6.36
CA LEU A 125 -13.49 -4.88 -7.77
C LEU A 125 -14.54 -5.97 -8.02
N ILE A 126 -14.45 -7.12 -7.33
CA ILE A 126 -15.43 -8.22 -7.42
C ILE A 126 -16.82 -7.73 -7.02
N PHE A 127 -16.94 -7.01 -5.90
CA PHE A 127 -18.22 -6.50 -5.40
C PHE A 127 -18.65 -5.18 -6.04
N LYS A 128 -17.99 -4.74 -7.12
CA LYS A 128 -18.31 -3.50 -7.86
C LYS A 128 -18.33 -2.26 -6.95
N LYS A 129 -17.50 -2.25 -5.90
CA LYS A 129 -17.28 -1.14 -4.97
C LYS A 129 -16.02 -0.37 -5.34
N THR A 130 -15.86 -0.07 -6.62
CA THR A 130 -14.66 0.57 -7.18
C THR A 130 -14.42 1.97 -6.59
N GLN A 131 -15.47 2.65 -6.15
CA GLN A 131 -15.40 3.92 -5.39
C GLN A 131 -14.71 3.81 -4.03
N TRP A 132 -14.46 2.59 -3.52
CA TRP A 132 -13.66 2.39 -2.31
C TRP A 132 -12.18 2.68 -2.51
N ALA A 133 -11.72 2.84 -3.76
CA ALA A 133 -10.34 3.21 -4.07
C ALA A 133 -9.84 4.42 -3.28
N LYS A 134 -10.71 5.41 -3.05
CA LYS A 134 -10.34 6.58 -2.22
C LYS A 134 -9.89 6.24 -0.80
N TYR A 135 -10.36 5.12 -0.24
CA TYR A 135 -10.03 4.75 1.14
C TYR A 135 -8.68 4.05 1.26
N TYR A 136 -8.27 3.26 0.27
CA TYR A 136 -7.03 2.47 0.33
C TYR A 136 -5.90 3.03 -0.53
N THR A 137 -6.15 3.90 -1.52
CA THR A 137 -5.08 4.39 -2.41
C THR A 137 -4.00 5.16 -1.65
N PHE A 138 -4.36 6.13 -0.79
CA PHE A 138 -3.33 6.91 -0.08
C PHE A 138 -2.49 6.08 0.88
N PRO A 139 -3.10 5.24 1.75
CA PRO A 139 -2.32 4.33 2.58
C PRO A 139 -1.43 3.39 1.75
N THR A 140 -1.98 2.79 0.68
CA THR A 140 -1.22 1.92 -0.23
C THR A 140 0.00 2.64 -0.82
N PHE A 141 -0.20 3.85 -1.33
CA PHE A 141 0.89 4.63 -1.93
C PHE A 141 2.00 4.90 -0.91
N ILE A 142 1.65 5.39 0.28
CA ILE A 142 2.62 5.68 1.35
C ILE A 142 3.39 4.42 1.75
N THR A 143 2.70 3.31 2.02
CA THR A 143 3.34 2.08 2.48
C THR A 143 4.20 1.44 1.41
N VAL A 144 3.78 1.48 0.14
CA VAL A 144 4.62 1.03 -0.97
C VAL A 144 5.88 1.89 -1.08
N THR A 145 5.76 3.22 -0.93
CA THR A 145 6.94 4.10 -0.89
C THR A 145 7.88 3.74 0.25
N ILE A 146 7.36 3.56 1.47
CA ILE A 146 8.20 3.17 2.63
C ILE A 146 8.87 1.81 2.39
N ALA A 147 8.14 0.82 1.87
CA ALA A 147 8.69 -0.51 1.58
C ALA A 147 9.80 -0.45 0.52
N VAL A 148 9.59 0.30 -0.56
CA VAL A 148 10.54 0.41 -1.68
C VAL A 148 11.81 1.14 -1.29
N PHE A 149 11.70 2.24 -0.55
CA PHE A 149 12.85 3.05 -0.12
C PHE A 149 13.49 2.57 1.20
N GLY A 150 12.86 1.63 1.90
CA GLY A 150 13.39 1.01 3.11
C GLY A 150 14.54 0.04 2.83
N LYS A 151 14.67 -1.01 3.64
CA LYS A 151 15.62 -2.11 3.39
C LYS A 151 15.12 -2.96 2.21
N GLY A 152 15.30 -2.47 0.99
CA GLY A 152 14.75 -3.09 -0.22
C GLY A 152 15.33 -4.48 -0.51
N PHE A 153 14.46 -5.36 -1.04
CA PHE A 153 14.76 -6.75 -1.38
C PHE A 153 15.91 -6.91 -2.39
N HIS A 154 16.22 -5.88 -3.18
CA HIS A 154 17.32 -5.86 -4.14
C HIS A 154 18.70 -6.07 -3.52
N LYS A 155 18.86 -5.79 -2.22
CA LYS A 155 20.14 -5.99 -1.50
C LYS A 155 20.42 -7.46 -1.17
N TYR A 156 19.39 -8.29 -1.20
CA TYR A 156 19.45 -9.68 -0.71
C TYR A 156 19.11 -10.71 -1.78
N SER A 157 18.52 -10.28 -2.91
CA SER A 157 18.10 -11.18 -3.97
C SER A 157 18.27 -10.56 -5.37
N GLY A 158 18.53 -11.43 -6.35
CA GLY A 158 18.62 -11.09 -7.77
C GLY A 158 17.30 -11.28 -8.55
N PRO A 159 17.23 -10.80 -9.80
CA PRO A 159 16.07 -10.93 -10.70
C PRO A 159 15.86 -12.36 -11.25
N ASP A 160 16.72 -13.30 -10.88
CA ASP A 160 16.60 -14.73 -11.13
C ASP A 160 15.83 -15.47 -10.03
N ASN A 161 15.46 -14.76 -8.95
CA ASN A 161 14.74 -15.32 -7.82
C ASN A 161 13.23 -15.03 -7.89
N PHE A 162 12.40 -16.02 -7.57
CA PHE A 162 10.94 -15.86 -7.52
C PHE A 162 10.50 -14.77 -6.52
N TRP A 163 11.08 -14.74 -5.32
CA TRP A 163 10.71 -13.78 -4.27
C TRP A 163 11.04 -12.35 -4.65
N TRP A 164 12.07 -12.14 -5.46
CA TRP A 164 12.39 -10.82 -6.01
C TRP A 164 11.27 -10.33 -6.91
N TRP A 165 10.77 -11.17 -7.83
CA TRP A 165 9.64 -10.81 -8.69
C TRP A 165 8.34 -10.69 -7.91
N ASP A 166 8.06 -11.59 -6.97
CA ASP A 166 6.87 -11.50 -6.10
C ASP A 166 6.85 -10.16 -5.33
N TYR A 167 8.02 -9.72 -4.84
CA TYR A 167 8.16 -8.43 -4.20
C TYR A 167 7.95 -7.27 -5.19
N VAL A 168 8.74 -7.22 -6.26
CA VAL A 168 8.75 -6.09 -7.21
C VAL A 168 7.38 -5.93 -7.89
N ILE A 169 6.82 -7.02 -8.42
CA ILE A 169 5.53 -6.98 -9.14
C ILE A 169 4.40 -6.57 -8.21
N ALA A 170 4.33 -7.11 -6.98
CA ALA A 170 3.25 -6.77 -6.05
C ALA A 170 3.24 -5.28 -5.70
N HIS A 171 4.40 -4.69 -5.44
CA HIS A 171 4.51 -3.27 -5.08
C HIS A 171 4.24 -2.35 -6.27
N ILE A 172 4.74 -2.68 -7.46
CA ILE A 172 4.44 -1.94 -8.70
C ILE A 172 2.96 -2.00 -9.01
N PHE A 173 2.36 -3.19 -8.95
CA PHE A 173 0.94 -3.39 -9.19
C PHE A 173 0.11 -2.55 -8.22
N LEU A 174 0.41 -2.58 -6.92
CA LEU A 174 -0.27 -1.74 -5.93
C LEU A 174 -0.15 -0.26 -6.27
N LEU A 175 1.05 0.22 -6.59
CA LEU A 175 1.29 1.62 -6.91
C LEU A 175 0.46 2.06 -8.13
N ILE A 176 0.56 1.31 -9.23
CA ILE A 176 -0.09 1.61 -10.51
C ILE A 176 -1.62 1.47 -10.38
N VAL A 177 -2.11 0.33 -9.90
CA VAL A 177 -3.56 0.03 -9.89
C VAL A 177 -4.30 0.90 -8.88
N SER A 178 -3.74 1.12 -7.68
CA SER A 178 -4.41 1.99 -6.70
C SER A 178 -4.47 3.45 -7.18
N THR A 179 -3.40 3.95 -7.81
CA THR A 179 -3.38 5.30 -8.39
C THR A 179 -4.31 5.41 -9.58
N PHE A 180 -4.29 4.42 -10.49
CA PHE A 180 -5.16 4.38 -11.66
C PHE A 180 -6.63 4.37 -11.27
N LEU A 181 -7.05 3.46 -10.37
CA LEU A 181 -8.42 3.39 -9.86
C LEU A 181 -8.83 4.71 -9.20
N TYR A 182 -7.93 5.33 -8.44
CA TYR A 182 -8.22 6.61 -7.82
C TYR A 182 -8.48 7.72 -8.84
N VAL A 183 -7.58 7.87 -9.81
CA VAL A 183 -7.69 8.84 -10.92
C VAL A 183 -8.95 8.61 -11.74
N LEU A 184 -9.28 7.35 -12.00
CA LEU A 184 -10.35 6.97 -12.91
C LEU A 184 -11.75 7.17 -12.30
N LEU A 185 -11.90 6.88 -11.01
CA LEU A 185 -13.22 6.64 -10.40
C LEU A 185 -13.59 7.63 -9.29
N ASN A 186 -12.64 8.41 -8.77
CA ASN A 186 -12.92 9.31 -7.65
C ASN A 186 -12.92 10.78 -8.07
N ASP A 187 -13.99 11.46 -7.68
CA ASP A 187 -14.26 12.84 -8.07
C ASP A 187 -13.81 13.82 -6.99
N SER A 188 -13.76 13.36 -5.74
CA SER A 188 -13.32 14.14 -4.59
C SER A 188 -12.91 13.24 -3.43
N TYR A 189 -12.06 13.76 -2.56
CA TYR A 189 -11.76 13.18 -1.25
C TYR A 189 -12.14 14.19 -0.18
N LYS A 190 -13.15 13.87 0.62
CA LYS A 190 -13.70 14.77 1.64
C LYS A 190 -13.03 14.53 2.99
N PHE A 191 -13.17 15.48 3.91
CA PHE A 191 -12.66 15.33 5.28
C PHE A 191 -13.26 14.11 5.99
N LYS A 192 -14.54 13.82 5.77
CA LYS A 192 -15.19 12.59 6.27
C LYS A 192 -14.51 11.32 5.73
N ASP A 193 -14.06 11.33 4.48
CA ASP A 193 -13.37 10.18 3.89
C ASP A 193 -12.02 9.94 4.58
N LYS A 194 -11.28 11.00 4.93
CA LYS A 194 -10.06 10.91 5.76
C LYS A 194 -10.33 10.20 7.09
N LEU A 195 -11.39 10.61 7.79
CA LEU A 195 -11.76 10.01 9.08
C LEU A 195 -12.15 8.54 8.92
N ILE A 196 -12.93 8.20 7.89
CA ILE A 196 -13.30 6.81 7.59
C ILE A 196 -12.07 5.97 7.28
N THR A 197 -11.14 6.48 6.44
CA THR A 197 -9.87 5.79 6.15
C THR A 197 -9.11 5.52 7.44
N ILE A 198 -8.85 6.55 8.25
CA ILE A 198 -8.08 6.40 9.49
C ILE A 198 -8.76 5.39 10.42
N LEU A 199 -10.08 5.50 10.62
CA LEU A 199 -10.81 4.57 11.48
C LEU A 199 -10.72 3.13 10.97
N ALA A 200 -10.89 2.90 9.67
CA ALA A 200 -10.78 1.58 9.07
C ALA A 200 -9.38 0.97 9.29
N PHE A 201 -8.32 1.76 9.10
CA PHE A 201 -6.95 1.29 9.32
C PHE A 201 -6.61 1.09 10.79
N VAL A 202 -7.16 1.89 11.71
CA VAL A 202 -7.06 1.66 13.16
C VAL A 202 -7.70 0.32 13.53
N ILE A 203 -8.90 0.04 13.02
CA ILE A 203 -9.59 -1.24 13.28
C ILE A 203 -8.76 -2.42 12.75
N ILE A 204 -8.25 -2.33 11.51
CA ILE A 204 -7.39 -3.37 10.93
C ILE A 204 -6.11 -3.54 11.76
N ALA A 205 -5.47 -2.45 12.17
CA ALA A 205 -4.25 -2.50 12.98
C ALA A 205 -4.50 -3.17 14.34
N ILE A 206 -5.63 -2.87 15.00
CA ILE A 206 -6.02 -3.54 16.25
C ILE A 206 -6.20 -5.04 16.02
N ILE A 207 -6.90 -5.44 14.94
CA ILE A 207 -7.07 -6.86 14.59
C ILE A 207 -5.72 -7.54 14.38
N MET A 208 -4.82 -6.93 13.60
CA MET A 208 -3.49 -7.48 13.32
C MET A 208 -2.61 -7.55 14.57
N PHE A 209 -2.70 -6.56 15.45
CA PHE A 209 -2.02 -6.56 16.75
C PHE A 209 -2.48 -7.74 17.62
N VAL A 210 -3.79 -7.99 17.71
CA VAL A 210 -4.33 -9.15 18.45
C VAL A 210 -3.89 -10.46 17.82
N ILE A 211 -3.91 -10.58 16.49
CA ILE A 211 -3.43 -11.79 15.79
C ILE A 211 -1.95 -12.03 16.09
N ASN A 212 -1.09 -11.02 15.95
CA ASN A 212 0.33 -11.13 16.27
C ASN A 212 0.55 -11.53 17.72
N TRP A 213 -0.21 -10.95 18.65
CA TRP A 213 -0.12 -11.30 20.07
C TRP A 213 -0.43 -12.77 20.32
N ILE A 214 -1.58 -13.25 19.82
CA ILE A 214 -2.01 -14.64 19.99
C ILE A 214 -0.98 -15.60 19.36
N LEU A 215 -0.54 -15.31 18.13
CA LEU A 215 0.43 -16.16 17.43
C LEU A 215 1.81 -16.15 18.10
N PHE A 216 2.20 -15.05 18.74
CA PHE A 216 3.45 -15.00 19.50
C PHE A 216 3.40 -15.89 20.75
N ASP A 217 2.33 -15.77 21.53
CA ASP A 217 2.24 -16.45 22.84
C ASP A 217 1.83 -17.93 22.73
N TYR A 218 1.04 -18.28 21.71
CA TYR A 218 0.46 -19.62 21.55
C TYR A 218 0.86 -20.33 20.26
N GLY A 219 1.43 -19.63 19.28
CA GLY A 219 1.85 -20.20 18.00
C GLY A 219 3.21 -20.90 18.09
N LYS A 220 3.43 -21.86 17.17
CA LYS A 220 4.76 -22.43 16.94
C LYS A 220 5.73 -21.34 16.43
N PRO A 221 7.06 -21.47 16.61
CA PRO A 221 8.03 -20.45 16.22
C PRO A 221 7.84 -19.85 14.82
N GLY A 222 7.65 -20.67 13.78
CA GLY A 222 7.43 -20.17 12.40
C GLY A 222 6.10 -19.43 12.19
N TRP A 223 5.14 -19.55 13.10
CA TRP A 223 3.87 -18.83 13.08
C TRP A 223 3.91 -17.52 13.86
N GLN A 224 4.98 -17.22 14.60
CA GLN A 224 5.11 -15.95 15.33
C GLN A 224 5.20 -14.79 14.32
N SER A 225 4.09 -14.11 14.12
CA SER A 225 3.91 -13.17 13.03
C SER A 225 4.30 -11.74 13.40
N ASN A 226 4.63 -10.95 12.37
CA ASN A 226 4.86 -9.52 12.49
C ASN A 226 4.00 -8.74 11.48
N TYR A 227 2.70 -9.06 11.41
CA TYR A 227 1.78 -8.35 10.53
C TYR A 227 1.74 -6.87 10.88
N PHE A 228 1.84 -6.01 9.85
CA PHE A 228 1.86 -4.55 9.98
C PHE A 228 3.00 -4.01 10.87
N TYR A 229 4.02 -4.81 11.15
CA TYR A 229 5.08 -4.45 12.09
C TYR A 229 4.55 -4.16 13.50
N LEU A 230 3.49 -4.89 13.88
CA LEU A 230 2.82 -4.82 15.18
C LEU A 230 3.09 -6.06 16.04
N GLY A 231 4.17 -6.80 15.77
CA GLY A 231 4.58 -7.95 16.59
C GLY A 231 5.35 -7.53 17.84
N LYS A 232 5.57 -8.48 18.77
CA LYS A 232 6.47 -8.24 19.90
C LYS A 232 7.90 -8.02 19.40
N ASP A 233 8.71 -7.29 20.18
CA ASP A 233 10.05 -6.84 19.78
C ASP A 233 10.95 -7.97 19.25
N LYS A 234 10.84 -9.18 19.81
CA LYS A 234 11.61 -10.35 19.35
C LYS A 234 11.41 -10.70 17.87
N VAL A 235 10.22 -10.45 17.31
CA VAL A 235 9.90 -10.70 15.89
C VAL A 235 9.72 -9.40 15.09
N ASN A 236 9.82 -8.25 15.75
CA ASN A 236 9.65 -6.95 15.11
C ASN A 236 10.98 -6.36 14.65
N GLU A 237 11.26 -6.47 13.35
CA GLU A 237 12.46 -5.95 12.70
C GLU A 237 12.64 -4.41 12.78
N PHE A 238 11.58 -3.68 13.14
CA PHE A 238 11.62 -2.23 13.35
C PHE A 238 11.81 -1.84 14.82
N SER A 239 11.85 -2.81 15.74
CA SER A 239 12.17 -2.53 17.15
C SER A 239 13.68 -2.29 17.30
N GLY A 240 14.05 -1.15 17.86
CA GLY A 240 15.46 -0.76 17.97
C GLY A 240 15.67 0.51 18.79
N ASP A 241 16.93 0.95 18.86
CA ASP A 241 17.32 2.13 19.63
C ASP A 241 16.90 3.46 18.96
N GLY A 242 16.87 4.54 19.75
CA GLY A 242 16.57 5.89 19.27
C GLY A 242 15.09 6.12 18.94
N ILE A 243 14.81 6.74 17.78
CA ILE A 243 13.43 7.05 17.35
C ILE A 243 12.58 5.78 17.13
N PHE A 244 13.25 4.66 16.84
CA PHE A 244 12.62 3.34 16.67
C PHE A 244 12.17 2.71 17.99
N LYS A 245 12.56 3.27 19.15
CA LYS A 245 12.05 2.83 20.46
C LYS A 245 10.54 3.09 20.58
N LEU A 246 10.00 4.09 19.88
CA LEU A 246 8.56 4.31 19.81
C LEU A 246 7.84 3.23 18.99
N LEU A 247 8.57 2.41 18.23
CA LEU A 247 8.06 1.23 17.53
C LEU A 247 8.24 -0.06 18.35
N SER A 248 8.63 0.02 19.63
CA SER A 248 8.65 -1.14 20.50
C SER A 248 7.25 -1.52 20.98
N TRP A 249 7.08 -2.77 21.40
CA TRP A 249 5.86 -3.26 22.02
C TRP A 249 5.63 -2.67 23.42
N PRO A 250 4.40 -2.31 23.82
CA PRO A 250 3.15 -2.27 23.02
C PRO A 250 2.89 -0.92 22.34
N TYR A 251 3.82 0.04 22.41
CA TYR A 251 3.60 1.44 22.01
C TYR A 251 3.46 1.65 20.50
N HIS A 252 4.00 0.76 19.68
CA HIS A 252 3.97 0.88 18.22
C HIS A 252 2.56 1.00 17.64
N ILE A 253 1.52 0.44 18.25
CA ILE A 253 0.15 0.63 17.74
C ILE A 253 -0.25 2.11 17.77
N LEU A 254 0.03 2.80 18.88
CA LEU A 254 -0.23 4.22 19.01
C LEU A 254 0.66 5.02 18.06
N THR A 255 1.94 4.67 17.97
CA THR A 255 2.88 5.30 17.05
C THR A 255 2.43 5.19 15.61
N TRP A 256 2.03 4.00 15.15
CA TRP A 256 1.52 3.79 13.79
C TRP A 256 0.22 4.55 13.52
N ILE A 257 -0.67 4.70 14.51
CA ILE A 257 -1.89 5.52 14.37
C ILE A 257 -1.52 7.00 14.16
N VAL A 258 -0.62 7.54 14.98
CA VAL A 258 -0.16 8.94 14.88
C VAL A 258 0.56 9.16 13.55
N VAL A 259 1.49 8.28 13.20
CA VAL A 259 2.23 8.30 11.94
C VAL A 259 1.27 8.24 10.75
N SER A 260 0.26 7.36 10.77
CA SER A 260 -0.77 7.30 9.72
C SER A 260 -1.55 8.61 9.60
N PHE A 261 -1.90 9.25 10.73
CA PHE A 261 -2.60 10.54 10.70
C PHE A 261 -1.75 11.64 10.04
N ILE A 262 -0.46 11.71 10.40
CA ILE A 262 0.50 12.67 9.85
C ILE A 262 0.66 12.43 8.35
N PHE A 263 0.99 11.20 7.95
CA PHE A 263 1.19 10.87 6.54
C PHE A 263 -0.05 11.11 5.69
N MET A 264 -1.24 10.73 6.15
CA MET A 264 -2.49 11.04 5.45
C MET A 264 -2.69 12.54 5.27
N SER A 265 -2.30 13.35 6.25
CA SER A 265 -2.38 14.82 6.16
C SER A 265 -1.42 15.37 5.10
N ILE A 266 -0.18 14.86 5.08
CA ILE A 266 0.82 15.21 4.07
C ILE A 266 0.32 14.82 2.67
N THR A 267 -0.20 13.60 2.50
CA THR A 267 -0.70 13.13 1.19
C THR A 267 -1.86 13.97 0.68
N ILE A 268 -2.79 14.37 1.55
CA ILE A 268 -3.88 15.29 1.18
C ILE A 268 -3.31 16.62 0.68
N TYR A 269 -2.27 17.16 1.33
CA TYR A 269 -1.62 18.38 0.89
C TYR A 269 -0.90 18.21 -0.45
N VAL A 270 -0.18 17.09 -0.64
CA VAL A 270 0.46 16.75 -1.93
C VAL A 270 -0.58 16.61 -3.04
N CYS A 271 -1.70 15.91 -2.80
CA CYS A 271 -2.80 15.82 -3.75
C CYS A 271 -3.44 17.18 -4.05
N ALA A 272 -3.59 18.03 -3.04
CA ALA A 272 -4.08 19.39 -3.23
C ALA A 272 -3.14 20.19 -4.14
N LEU A 273 -1.83 20.11 -3.95
CA LEU A 273 -0.84 20.74 -4.84
C LEU A 273 -0.88 20.13 -6.24
N GLY A 274 -0.82 18.81 -6.35
CA GLY A 274 -0.85 18.10 -7.62
C GLY A 274 -2.13 18.36 -8.41
N SER A 275 -3.27 18.56 -7.74
CA SER A 275 -4.54 18.82 -8.41
C SER A 275 -4.60 20.18 -9.12
N LYS A 276 -3.65 21.09 -8.85
CA LYS A 276 -3.51 22.37 -9.55
C LYS A 276 -2.98 22.19 -10.96
N VAL A 277 -2.18 21.16 -11.19
CA VAL A 277 -1.46 20.92 -12.45
C VAL A 277 -2.11 19.77 -13.21
N TYR A 278 -2.36 19.96 -14.49
CA TYR A 278 -2.93 18.93 -15.37
C TYR A 278 -2.63 19.27 -16.83
N ILE A 279 -2.63 18.24 -17.67
CA ILE A 279 -2.50 18.40 -19.11
C ILE A 279 -3.91 18.40 -19.71
N LEU A 280 -4.18 19.28 -20.68
CA LEU A 280 -5.39 19.27 -21.49
C LEU A 280 -5.05 19.03 -22.95
N LYS A 281 -5.94 18.34 -23.66
CA LYS A 281 -5.94 18.31 -25.13
C LYS A 281 -6.81 19.46 -25.63
N ASN A 282 -6.26 20.36 -26.43
CA ASN A 282 -7.03 21.46 -27.02
C ASN A 282 -7.87 20.96 -28.23
N LEU A 283 -8.67 21.86 -28.82
CA LEU A 283 -9.48 21.55 -30.01
C LEU A 283 -8.64 21.13 -31.22
N GLU A 284 -7.39 21.59 -31.30
CA GLU A 284 -6.42 21.23 -32.36
C GLU A 284 -5.66 19.93 -32.08
N ASN A 285 -6.10 19.11 -31.11
CA ASN A 285 -5.42 17.89 -30.68
C ASN A 285 -4.01 18.06 -30.07
N LYS A 286 -3.58 19.28 -29.74
CA LYS A 286 -2.30 19.56 -29.06
C LYS A 286 -2.45 19.51 -27.54
N TYR A 287 -1.42 19.02 -26.86
CA TYR A 287 -1.37 18.97 -25.40
C TYR A 287 -0.86 20.29 -24.81
N ARG A 288 -1.58 20.82 -23.81
CA ARG A 288 -1.21 22.05 -23.08
C ARG A 288 -1.22 21.81 -21.58
N LEU A 289 -0.11 22.13 -20.91
CA LEU A 289 -0.06 22.18 -19.45
C LEU A 289 -0.91 23.34 -18.94
N SER A 290 -1.83 23.05 -18.02
CA SER A 290 -2.75 24.01 -17.42
C SER A 290 -2.57 24.03 -15.91
N ILE A 291 -2.63 25.22 -15.32
CA ILE A 291 -2.54 25.44 -13.88
C ILE A 291 -3.82 26.16 -13.43
N LYS A 292 -4.53 25.60 -12.45
CA LYS A 292 -5.73 26.22 -11.86
C LYS A 292 -5.74 26.11 -10.34
N LYS A 293 -6.71 26.78 -9.69
CA LYS A 293 -6.97 26.60 -8.25
C LYS A 293 -7.39 25.15 -7.95
N SER A 294 -6.94 24.61 -6.82
CA SER A 294 -7.20 23.22 -6.47
C SER A 294 -8.67 23.00 -6.10
N ASP A 295 -9.44 22.38 -7.00
CA ASP A 295 -10.81 21.92 -6.72
C ASP A 295 -10.81 20.91 -5.56
N PHE A 296 -9.80 20.05 -5.51
CA PHE A 296 -9.60 19.07 -4.43
C PHE A 296 -9.51 19.75 -3.05
N TRP A 297 -8.69 20.80 -2.93
CA TRP A 297 -8.52 21.54 -1.68
C TRP A 297 -9.79 22.28 -1.29
N TYR A 298 -10.47 22.88 -2.28
CA TYR A 298 -11.74 23.56 -2.07
C TYR A 298 -12.79 22.61 -1.48
N GLU A 299 -13.02 21.46 -2.12
CA GLU A 299 -13.97 20.45 -1.66
C GLU A 299 -13.60 19.89 -0.28
N TYR A 300 -12.31 19.61 -0.05
CA TYR A 300 -11.83 19.14 1.24
C TYR A 300 -12.09 20.17 2.35
N LYS A 301 -11.69 21.44 2.17
CA LYS A 301 -11.89 22.52 3.15
C LYS A 301 -13.38 22.79 3.41
N LYS A 302 -14.20 22.79 2.35
CA LYS A 302 -15.65 22.94 2.46
C LYS A 302 -16.25 21.83 3.33
N SER A 303 -15.91 20.57 3.04
CA SER A 303 -16.40 19.41 3.80
C SER A 303 -15.93 19.40 5.26
N PHE A 304 -14.74 19.95 5.55
CA PHE A 304 -14.28 20.17 6.91
C PHE A 304 -15.16 21.20 7.63
N SER A 305 -15.35 22.39 7.04
CA SER A 305 -16.17 23.46 7.63
C SER A 305 -17.61 23.02 7.91
N GLU A 306 -18.24 22.32 6.96
CA GLU A 306 -19.61 21.80 7.09
C GLU A 306 -19.78 20.81 8.25
N LEU A 307 -18.76 20.00 8.54
CA LEU A 307 -18.80 19.03 9.64
C LEU A 307 -18.82 19.74 11.00
N PHE A 308 -18.07 20.83 11.15
CA PHE A 308 -17.99 21.58 12.40
C PHE A 308 -19.14 22.58 12.57
N SER A 309 -19.63 23.19 11.49
CA SER A 309 -20.73 24.16 11.55
C SER A 309 -22.09 23.54 11.90
N LYS A 310 -22.40 22.34 11.38
CA LYS A 310 -23.63 21.60 11.72
C LYS A 310 -23.73 21.28 13.21
N ARG A 311 -22.59 21.05 13.88
CA ARG A 311 -22.55 20.79 15.32
C ARG A 311 -22.99 21.99 16.13
N THR A 312 -22.63 23.20 15.70
CA THR A 312 -22.98 24.45 16.39
C THR A 312 -24.48 24.77 16.30
N ASN A 313 -25.13 24.46 15.18
CA ASN A 313 -26.55 24.74 14.98
C ASN A 313 -27.47 23.77 15.73
N ASN A 314 -27.08 22.50 15.90
CA ASN A 314 -27.87 21.55 16.68
C ASN A 314 -27.81 21.89 18.19
N ILE A 315 -26.66 22.30 18.72
CA ILE A 315 -26.52 22.73 20.13
C ILE A 315 -27.40 23.95 20.46
N LYS A 316 -27.72 24.80 19.48
CA LYS A 316 -28.60 25.96 19.65
C LYS A 316 -30.09 25.62 19.59
N LYS A 317 -30.48 24.46 19.04
CA LYS A 317 -31.89 24.02 19.02
C LYS A 317 -32.29 23.24 20.27
N ASP A 318 -31.31 22.69 20.98
CA ASP A 318 -31.51 21.91 22.20
C ASP A 318 -31.32 22.75 23.49
N LYS A 319 -31.26 24.08 23.37
CA LYS A 319 -31.22 25.05 24.49
C LYS A 319 -32.42 25.97 24.40
#